data_AF-X1H4I8-F1
#
_entry.id   AF-X1H4I8-F1
#
_cell.length_a   1.000
_cell.length_b   1.000
_cell.length_c   1.000
_cell.angle_alpha   90.00
_cell.angle_beta   90.00
_cell.angle_gamma   90.00
#
_symmetry.space_group_name_H-M   'P 1'
#
loop_
_entity.id
_entity.type
_entity.pdbx_description
1 polymer ?
#
loop_
_entity_poly.entity_id
_entity_poly.type
_entity_poly.pdbx_seq_one_letter_code
_entity_poly.pdbx_strand_id
1 'polypeptide(L)'
;MKDVKFAVMGAGNGGKAIAAQLAINGFEVNLYNRTYSRIKPIAKMGGIELEGEVKGFGKLNIISDSAKKVIKNVDIIMVVVPANAHRFIAERCSPYLKDGQIVVLNPGRTCGALEFLNVLKEKGNNRDVIIAEAQTFIYASRGMGPAEAKIF
;
A
#
# COMPACT_ATOMS: atom_id res chain seq x y z
N MET A 1 22.66 -5.06 -3.98
CA MET A 1 21.39 -4.70 -4.64
C MET A 1 20.85 -3.47 -3.94
N LYS A 2 20.14 -2.56 -4.63
CA LYS A 2 19.48 -1.42 -3.98
C LYS A 2 18.40 -1.98 -3.03
N ASP A 3 18.37 -1.56 -1.78
CA ASP A 3 17.31 -1.97 -0.84
C ASP A 3 15.99 -1.32 -1.26
N VAL A 4 15.12 -2.11 -1.91
CA VAL A 4 13.82 -1.64 -2.43
C VAL A 4 12.88 -1.33 -1.26
N LYS A 5 12.25 -0.16 -1.30
CA LYS A 5 11.31 0.30 -0.25
C LYS A 5 9.88 0.37 -0.76
N PHE A 6 8.94 -0.05 0.08
CA PHE A 6 7.53 -0.14 -0.26
C PHE A 6 6.67 0.81 0.55
N ALA A 7 5.63 1.35 -0.08
CA ALA A 7 4.45 1.91 0.58
C ALA A 7 3.24 1.06 0.23
N VAL A 8 2.43 0.68 1.22
CA VAL A 8 1.15 0.01 1.02
C VAL A 8 0.03 0.99 1.34
N MET A 9 -0.74 1.35 0.31
CA MET A 9 -1.88 2.26 0.39
C MET A 9 -3.16 1.46 0.62
N GLY A 10 -3.58 1.37 1.88
CA GLY A 10 -4.75 0.62 2.32
C GLY A 10 -4.40 -0.40 3.41
N ALA A 11 -5.15 -0.40 4.51
CA ALA A 11 -4.96 -1.33 5.64
C ALA A 11 -6.19 -2.24 5.87
N GLY A 12 -6.84 -2.65 4.78
CA GLY A 12 -7.88 -3.69 4.80
C GLY A 12 -7.27 -5.09 4.86
N ASN A 13 -8.05 -6.12 4.49
CA ASN A 13 -7.60 -7.52 4.49
C ASN A 13 -6.30 -7.72 3.72
N GLY A 14 -6.30 -7.40 2.42
CA GLY A 14 -5.13 -7.57 1.57
C GLY A 14 -3.98 -6.63 1.91
N GLY A 15 -4.30 -5.38 2.27
CA GLY A 15 -3.29 -4.38 2.61
C GLY A 15 -2.46 -4.76 3.83
N LYS A 16 -3.11 -5.30 4.87
CA LYS A 16 -2.40 -5.85 6.04
C LYS A 16 -1.53 -7.04 5.66
N ALA A 17 -2.07 -8.00 4.90
CA ALA A 17 -1.38 -9.21 4.51
C ALA A 17 -0.11 -8.92 3.70
N ILE A 18 -0.21 -8.10 2.64
CA ILE A 18 0.95 -7.79 1.79
C ILE A 18 1.97 -6.90 2.50
N ALA A 19 1.54 -5.97 3.37
CA ALA A 19 2.47 -5.17 4.15
C ALA A 19 3.28 -6.04 5.12
N ALA A 20 2.63 -6.98 5.80
CA ALA A 20 3.30 -7.92 6.69
C ALA A 20 4.25 -8.84 5.92
N GLN A 21 3.79 -9.43 4.82
CA GLN A 21 4.60 -10.31 3.98
C GLN A 21 5.88 -9.63 3.48
N LEU A 22 5.76 -8.42 2.93
CA LEU A 22 6.89 -7.67 2.41
C LEU A 22 7.90 -7.38 3.53
N ALA A 23 7.42 -7.02 4.72
CA ALA A 23 8.29 -6.80 5.87
C ALA A 23 8.98 -8.08 6.35
N ILE A 24 8.26 -9.22 6.39
CA ILE A 24 8.83 -10.54 6.72
C ILE A 24 9.93 -10.93 5.71
N ASN A 25 9.75 -10.58 4.44
CA ASN A 25 10.74 -10.80 3.39
C ASN A 25 11.94 -9.84 3.46
N GLY A 26 12.01 -8.97 4.47
CA GLY A 26 13.16 -8.09 4.73
C GLY A 26 13.09 -6.71 4.08
N PHE A 27 11.98 -6.33 3.46
CA PHE A 27 11.83 -5.01 2.85
C PHE A 27 11.43 -3.94 3.88
N GLU A 28 11.84 -2.70 3.66
CA GLU A 28 11.31 -1.55 4.40
C GLU A 28 9.90 -1.21 3.89
N VAL A 29 8.90 -1.29 4.76
CA VAL A 29 7.49 -1.11 4.39
C VAL A 29 6.82 -0.01 5.20
N ASN A 30 6.21 0.94 4.50
CA ASN A 30 5.33 1.95 5.07
C ASN A 30 3.86 1.55 4.82
N LEU A 31 2.98 1.81 5.77
CA LEU A 31 1.54 1.51 5.68
C LEU A 31 0.70 2.78 5.83
N TYR A 32 -0.18 2.99 4.86
CA TYR A 32 -1.17 4.05 4.87
C TYR A 32 -2.57 3.52 5.13
N ASN A 33 -3.33 4.25 5.95
CA ASN A 33 -4.78 4.16 5.96
C ASN A 33 -5.42 5.52 6.13
N ARG A 34 -6.51 5.79 5.39
CA ARG A 34 -7.22 7.09 5.45
C ARG A 34 -7.66 7.49 6.86
N THR A 35 -7.96 6.52 7.72
CA THR A 35 -8.43 6.77 9.08
C THR A 35 -7.44 6.19 10.08
N TYR A 36 -6.68 7.05 10.75
CA TYR A 36 -5.62 6.62 11.67
C TYR A 36 -6.14 5.74 12.81
N SER A 37 -7.33 6.02 13.37
CA SER A 37 -7.90 5.24 14.47
C SER A 37 -8.05 3.74 14.14
N ARG A 38 -8.22 3.39 12.86
CA ARG A 38 -8.31 1.99 12.39
C ARG A 38 -6.96 1.28 12.33
N ILE A 39 -5.85 2.02 12.27
CA ILE A 39 -4.47 1.48 12.26
C ILE A 39 -3.69 1.82 13.53
N LYS A 40 -4.32 2.49 14.51
CA LYS A 40 -3.70 2.81 15.81
C LYS A 40 -3.18 1.55 16.53
N PRO A 41 -3.87 0.39 16.52
CA PRO A 41 -3.32 -0.84 17.11
C PRO A 41 -2.05 -1.31 16.39
N ILE A 42 -2.03 -1.27 15.05
CA ILE A 42 -0.87 -1.61 14.22
C ILE A 42 0.30 -0.67 14.56
N ALA A 43 0.03 0.64 14.66
CA ALA A 43 1.03 1.64 15.03
C ALA A 43 1.62 1.42 16.44
N LYS A 44 0.78 1.03 17.41
CA LYS A 44 1.25 0.71 18.77
C LYS A 44 2.10 -0.55 18.80
N MET A 45 1.75 -1.56 17.99
CA MET A 45 2.50 -2.82 17.90
C MET A 45 3.77 -2.68 17.06
N GLY A 46 3.83 -1.69 16.16
CA GLY A 46 4.95 -1.46 15.24
C GLY A 46 4.94 -2.39 14.02
N GLY A 47 3.86 -3.13 13.80
CA GLY A 47 3.78 -4.13 12.75
C GLY A 47 2.49 -4.93 12.77
N ILE A 48 2.47 -5.99 11.97
CA ILE A 48 1.32 -6.88 11.78
C ILE A 48 1.78 -8.32 11.96
N GLU A 49 1.07 -9.09 12.77
CA GLU A 49 1.26 -10.54 12.85
C GLU A 49 0.58 -11.21 11.65
N LEU A 50 1.31 -12.09 10.97
CA LEU A 50 0.82 -12.85 9.82
C LEU A 50 0.72 -14.33 10.20
N GLU A 51 -0.39 -14.94 9.81
CA GLU A 51 -0.64 -16.38 10.00
C GLU A 51 -1.01 -17.08 8.69
N GLY A 52 -1.01 -18.42 8.71
CA GLY A 52 -1.40 -19.28 7.60
C GLY A 52 -0.19 -19.76 6.79
N GLU A 53 -0.24 -19.64 5.46
CA GLU A 53 0.82 -20.10 4.56
C GLU A 53 2.14 -19.35 4.77
N VAL A 54 2.06 -18.09 5.18
CA VAL A 54 3.22 -17.33 5.68
C VAL A 54 2.95 -16.91 7.11
N LYS A 55 3.96 -17.08 7.96
CA LYS A 55 3.87 -16.82 9.40
C LYS A 55 4.96 -15.87 9.87
N GLY A 56 4.61 -15.04 10.84
CA GLY A 56 5.55 -14.22 11.59
C GLY A 56 5.16 -12.76 11.66
N PHE A 57 6.01 -11.98 12.31
CA PHE A 57 5.76 -10.57 12.57
C PHE A 57 6.38 -9.67 11.49
N GLY A 58 5.52 -9.02 10.71
CA GLY A 58 5.93 -7.99 9.74
C GLY A 58 6.12 -6.64 10.42
N LYS A 59 7.36 -6.32 10.81
CA LYS A 59 7.72 -5.02 11.38
C LYS A 59 7.66 -3.92 10.31
N LEU A 60 6.87 -2.87 10.56
CA LEU A 60 6.68 -1.76 9.62
C LEU A 60 7.50 -0.54 10.03
N ASN A 61 7.90 0.26 9.04
CA ASN A 61 8.73 1.45 9.23
C ASN A 61 7.91 2.69 9.57
N ILE A 62 6.92 3.03 8.73
CA ILE A 62 5.98 4.13 8.97
C ILE A 62 4.55 3.60 8.91
N ILE A 63 3.74 3.93 9.92
CA ILE A 63 2.30 3.60 9.95
C ILE A 63 1.54 4.92 10.15
N SER A 64 0.81 5.39 9.13
CA SER A 64 0.24 6.74 9.15
C SER A 64 -1.00 6.91 8.28
N ASP A 65 -1.77 7.97 8.53
CA ASP A 65 -2.82 8.49 7.65
C ASP A 65 -2.35 9.65 6.76
N SER A 66 -1.04 9.96 6.76
CA SER A 66 -0.43 10.96 5.90
C SER A 66 0.20 10.31 4.67
N ALA A 67 -0.42 10.47 3.50
CA ALA A 67 0.14 9.97 2.24
C ALA A 67 1.55 10.52 1.99
N LYS A 68 1.77 11.82 2.28
CA LYS A 68 3.09 12.48 2.21
C LYS A 68 4.17 11.72 2.97
N LYS A 69 3.87 11.26 4.20
CA LYS A 69 4.85 10.54 5.03
C LYS A 69 5.11 9.13 4.49
N VAL A 70 4.05 8.43 4.12
CA VAL A 70 4.12 7.01 3.71
C VAL A 70 4.83 6.84 2.38
N ILE A 71 4.60 7.71 1.39
CA ILE A 71 5.19 7.56 0.04
C ILE A 71 6.49 8.33 -0.15
N LYS A 72 7.00 9.01 0.89
CA LYS A 72 8.28 9.71 0.82
C LYS A 72 9.41 8.70 0.76
N ASN A 73 10.30 8.86 -0.24
CA ASN A 73 11.51 8.06 -0.41
C ASN A 73 11.25 6.54 -0.52
N VAL A 74 10.10 6.13 -1.05
CA VAL A 74 9.82 4.73 -1.41
C VAL A 74 9.99 4.52 -2.91
N ASP A 75 10.39 3.32 -3.33
CA ASP A 75 10.52 2.97 -4.74
C ASP A 75 9.17 2.49 -5.32
N ILE A 76 8.41 1.70 -4.56
CA ILE A 76 7.17 1.07 -5.01
C ILE A 76 5.99 1.44 -4.08
N ILE A 77 4.88 1.85 -4.67
CA ILE A 77 3.64 2.22 -4.01
C ILE A 77 2.56 1.20 -4.41
N MET A 78 2.27 0.25 -3.52
CA MET A 78 1.23 -0.75 -3.68
C MET A 78 -0.12 -0.16 -3.29
N VAL A 79 -1.03 0.02 -4.24
CA VAL A 79 -2.40 0.48 -3.99
C VAL A 79 -3.31 -0.72 -3.80
N VAL A 80 -3.72 -0.95 -2.55
CA VAL A 80 -4.45 -2.16 -2.11
C VAL A 80 -5.78 -1.76 -1.49
N VAL A 81 -6.66 -1.26 -2.34
CA VAL A 81 -8.00 -0.79 -1.99
C VAL A 81 -9.02 -1.27 -3.03
N PRO A 82 -10.33 -1.26 -2.72
CA PRO A 82 -11.35 -1.50 -3.73
C PRO A 82 -11.29 -0.45 -4.86
N ALA A 83 -11.75 -0.83 -6.06
CA ALA A 83 -11.61 -0.01 -7.26
C ALA A 83 -12.23 1.40 -7.15
N ASN A 84 -13.33 1.54 -6.40
CA ASN A 84 -13.98 2.84 -6.15
C ASN A 84 -13.13 3.81 -5.31
N ALA A 85 -12.01 3.36 -4.74
CA ALA A 85 -11.09 4.18 -3.96
C ALA A 85 -9.81 4.56 -4.74
N HIS A 86 -9.61 4.09 -5.97
CA HIS A 86 -8.41 4.41 -6.76
C HIS A 86 -8.23 5.91 -6.98
N ARG A 87 -9.29 6.60 -7.42
CA ARG A 87 -9.31 8.06 -7.54
C ARG A 87 -8.89 8.75 -6.25
N PHE A 88 -9.50 8.38 -5.13
CA PHE A 88 -9.18 8.95 -3.83
C PHE A 88 -7.69 8.78 -3.48
N ILE A 89 -7.12 7.59 -3.71
CA ILE A 89 -5.69 7.36 -3.43
C ILE A 89 -4.81 8.18 -4.39
N ALA A 90 -5.15 8.25 -5.67
CA ALA A 90 -4.43 9.05 -6.66
C ALA A 90 -4.38 10.53 -6.26
N GLU A 91 -5.51 11.11 -5.84
CA GLU A 91 -5.57 12.50 -5.37
C GLU A 91 -4.69 12.74 -4.14
N ARG A 92 -4.64 11.77 -3.21
CA ARG A 92 -3.83 11.87 -2.00
C ARG A 92 -2.34 11.71 -2.26
N CYS A 93 -1.96 10.91 -3.26
CA CYS A 93 -0.56 10.71 -3.64
C CYS A 93 -0.04 11.84 -4.52
N SER A 94 -0.88 12.39 -5.41
CA SER A 94 -0.49 13.30 -6.48
C SER A 94 0.45 14.44 -6.03
N PRO A 95 0.22 15.16 -4.92
CA PRO A 95 1.11 16.27 -4.53
C PRO A 95 2.51 15.85 -4.09
N TYR A 96 2.74 14.55 -3.83
CA TYR A 96 3.93 14.04 -3.16
C TYR A 96 4.72 13.01 -3.96
N LEU A 97 4.20 12.58 -5.11
CA LEU A 97 4.91 11.67 -6.02
C LEU A 97 6.23 12.29 -6.50
N LYS A 98 7.21 11.42 -6.72
CA LYS A 98 8.54 11.73 -7.23
C LYS A 98 8.83 10.89 -8.47
N ASP A 99 9.68 11.44 -9.33
CA ASP A 99 10.12 10.79 -10.55
C ASP A 99 10.83 9.46 -10.21
N GLY A 100 10.58 8.44 -11.03
CA GLY A 100 11.08 7.08 -10.85
C GLY A 100 10.29 6.19 -9.87
N GLN A 101 9.23 6.70 -9.23
CA GLN A 101 8.36 5.86 -8.39
C GLN A 101 7.45 4.98 -9.24
N ILE A 102 7.16 3.77 -8.75
CA ILE A 102 6.26 2.81 -9.39
C ILE A 102 4.99 2.68 -8.54
N VAL A 103 3.83 2.99 -9.12
CA VAL A 103 2.52 2.75 -8.52
C VAL A 103 1.96 1.45 -9.09
N VAL A 104 1.64 0.50 -8.22
CA VAL A 104 1.04 -0.79 -8.62
C VAL A 104 -0.32 -0.94 -7.94
N LEU A 105 -1.38 -0.92 -8.74
CA LEU A 105 -2.72 -1.22 -8.25
C LEU A 105 -2.89 -2.73 -8.15
N ASN A 106 -3.10 -3.22 -6.93
CA ASN A 106 -3.21 -4.64 -6.64
C ASN A 106 -4.48 -4.88 -5.80
N PRO A 107 -5.65 -5.07 -6.45
CA PRO A 107 -5.88 -5.12 -7.90
C PRO A 107 -6.25 -3.76 -8.53
N GLY A 108 -6.02 -3.59 -9.83
CA GLY A 108 -6.55 -2.45 -10.59
C GLY A 108 -7.98 -2.65 -11.12
N ARG A 109 -8.41 -3.91 -11.28
CA ARG A 109 -9.73 -4.28 -11.83
C ARG A 109 -9.94 -3.70 -13.23
N THR A 110 -11.00 -2.93 -13.45
CA THR A 110 -11.36 -2.40 -14.77
C THR A 110 -10.68 -1.04 -14.97
N CYS A 111 -9.49 -1.05 -15.56
CA CYS A 111 -8.75 0.16 -15.94
C CYS A 111 -8.41 1.11 -14.77
N GLY A 112 -8.13 0.56 -13.58
CA GLY A 112 -7.76 1.35 -12.41
C GLY A 112 -6.50 2.18 -12.62
N ALA A 113 -5.51 1.64 -13.35
CA ALA A 113 -4.30 2.35 -13.73
C ALA A 113 -4.59 3.57 -14.65
N LEU A 114 -5.53 3.43 -15.59
CA LEU A 114 -5.94 4.55 -16.46
C LEU A 114 -6.65 5.64 -15.65
N GLU A 115 -7.53 5.26 -14.72
CA GLU A 115 -8.18 6.20 -13.82
C GLU A 115 -7.17 6.92 -12.91
N PHE A 116 -6.19 6.19 -12.36
CA PHE A 116 -5.14 6.77 -11.55
C PHE A 116 -4.31 7.78 -12.35
N LEU A 117 -3.90 7.43 -13.57
CA LEU A 117 -3.18 8.32 -14.48
C LEU A 117 -4.01 9.56 -14.85
N ASN A 118 -5.29 9.39 -15.13
CA ASN A 118 -6.21 10.48 -15.43
C ASN A 118 -6.30 11.48 -14.27
N VAL A 119 -6.41 10.99 -13.03
CA VAL A 119 -6.41 11.84 -11.83
C VAL A 119 -5.10 12.61 -11.68
N LEU A 120 -3.94 11.99 -11.95
CA LEU A 120 -2.66 12.71 -11.89
C LEU A 120 -2.64 13.88 -12.88
N LYS A 121 -3.11 13.66 -14.12
CA LYS A 121 -3.23 14.70 -15.15
C LYS A 121 -4.19 15.82 -14.72
N GLU A 122 -5.37 15.48 -14.20
CA GLU A 122 -6.34 16.45 -13.68
C GLU A 122 -5.77 17.34 -12.56
N LYS A 123 -4.84 16.80 -11.75
CA LYS A 123 -4.15 17.55 -10.69
C LYS A 123 -2.90 18.30 -11.19
N GLY A 124 -2.61 18.28 -12.49
CA GLY A 124 -1.41 18.90 -13.07
C GLY A 124 -0.09 18.24 -12.65
N ASN A 125 -0.14 16.96 -12.26
CA ASN A 125 1.06 16.21 -11.89
C ASN A 125 1.71 15.61 -13.15
N ASN A 126 2.91 16.11 -13.47
CA ASN A 126 3.73 15.70 -14.61
C ASN A 126 4.95 14.86 -14.19
N ARG A 127 4.89 14.17 -13.05
CA ARG A 127 5.99 13.31 -12.58
C ARG A 127 6.13 12.09 -13.48
N ASP A 128 7.37 11.70 -13.72
CA ASP A 128 7.70 10.48 -14.44
C ASP A 128 7.54 9.26 -13.51
N VAL A 129 6.30 8.79 -13.39
CA VAL A 129 5.94 7.62 -12.57
C VAL A 129 5.38 6.52 -13.45
N ILE A 130 5.74 5.28 -13.12
CA ILE A 130 5.13 4.11 -13.75
C ILE A 130 3.83 3.80 -13.01
N ILE A 131 2.73 3.62 -13.75
CA ILE A 131 1.45 3.17 -13.19
C ILE A 131 1.12 1.83 -13.83
N ALA A 132 1.08 0.79 -13.01
CA ALA A 132 0.77 -0.57 -13.40
C ALA A 132 -0.43 -1.10 -12.59
N GLU A 133 -1.09 -2.13 -13.10
CA GLU A 133 -2.14 -2.83 -12.37
C GLU A 133 -2.04 -4.35 -12.51
N ALA A 134 -2.48 -5.05 -11.46
CA ALA A 134 -2.73 -6.48 -11.47
C ALA A 134 -4.23 -6.75 -11.64
N GLN A 135 -4.56 -7.86 -12.31
CA GLN A 135 -5.95 -8.28 -12.57
C GLN A 135 -6.73 -8.57 -11.28
N THR A 136 -6.11 -9.30 -10.36
CA THR A 136 -6.71 -9.73 -9.09
C THR A 136 -5.72 -9.56 -7.95
N PHE A 137 -6.22 -9.51 -6.72
CA PHE A 137 -5.36 -9.50 -5.56
C PHE A 137 -4.60 -10.82 -5.46
N ILE A 138 -3.31 -10.75 -5.12
CA ILE A 138 -2.38 -11.89 -5.18
C ILE A 138 -2.65 -12.97 -4.12
N TYR A 139 -3.39 -12.65 -3.05
CA TYR A 139 -3.67 -13.60 -1.96
C TYR A 139 -5.17 -13.80 -1.74
N ALA A 140 -5.55 -15.01 -1.34
CA ALA A 140 -6.69 -15.18 -0.46
C ALA A 140 -6.25 -14.78 0.94
N SER A 141 -6.80 -13.67 1.49
CA SER A 141 -6.38 -13.19 2.81
C SER A 141 -7.49 -12.50 3.58
N ARG A 142 -7.36 -12.48 4.91
CA ARG A 142 -8.32 -11.85 5.81
C ARG A 142 -7.60 -11.17 6.97
N GLY A 143 -8.06 -9.99 7.36
CA GLY A 143 -7.68 -9.41 8.64
C GLY A 143 -8.36 -10.20 9.76
N MET A 144 -7.57 -10.79 10.66
CA MET A 144 -8.06 -11.61 11.76
C MET A 144 -8.27 -10.79 13.04
N GLY A 145 -7.56 -9.67 13.15
CA GLY A 145 -7.62 -8.78 14.28
C GLY A 145 -7.17 -7.37 13.93
N PRO A 146 -7.07 -6.49 14.93
CA PRO A 146 -6.65 -5.10 14.73
C PRO A 146 -5.28 -4.99 14.05
N ALA A 147 -4.32 -5.83 14.44
CA ALA A 147 -2.96 -5.90 13.88
C ALA A 147 -2.55 -7.31 13.45
N GLU A 148 -3.52 -8.09 12.97
CA GLU A 148 -3.32 -9.48 12.55
C GLU A 148 -3.95 -9.69 11.17
N ALA A 149 -3.31 -10.51 10.35
CA ALA A 149 -3.82 -10.99 9.08
C ALA A 149 -3.47 -12.46 8.85
N LYS A 150 -4.26 -13.12 8.01
CA LYS A 150 -4.03 -14.50 7.59
C LYS A 150 -4.00 -14.59 6.07
N ILE A 151 -3.01 -15.31 5.54
CA ILE A 151 -2.94 -15.76 4.14
C ILE A 151 -3.31 -17.24 4.13
N PHE A 152 -4.30 -17.60 3.30
CA PHE A 152 -4.78 -18.98 3.18
C PHE A 152 -4.11 -19.73 2.05
#